data_AF-A0A022PE09-F1
#
_entry.id   AF-A0A022PE09-F1
#
_cell.length_a   1.000
_cell.length_b   1.000
_cell.length_c   1.000
_cell.angle_alpha   90.00
_cell.angle_beta   90.00
_cell.angle_gamma   90.00
#
_symmetry.space_group_name_H-M   'P 1'
#
loop_
_entity.id
_entity.type
_entity.pdbx_description
1 polymer ?
#
loop_
_entity_poly.entity_id
_entity_poly.type
_entity_poly.pdbx_seq_one_letter_code
_entity_poly.pdbx_strand_id
1 'polypeptide(L)'
;MFFRFRHKKKAEALPVEQDIDQASPQPMNIHPDTFGSITERKVARPVEPYRPPPGVVPTEQLSALMAMDSTPYEYMTGTGGISGDVGFPGYPYLAQLSQLPEYRKMVGTIAGEMTRKWIKLTSVGLIIKSNGKTVDVKPMVHNMTGTGRKIENGIIYNVPVFRLQRGNSAVIMNPVVGDIGLIAICDRDISSVRATKAPTLPGSKRTHNYSDAIYLGGVLNAEPQQYVEFVDNQVNIVSPNKINVVAPTTEMTSSNSITMNSPSIILNGAVIQGGGGNGGNAIFGSTVTAKGEITRNGVKLSSHVHGGVESGGSKTNSPE
;
A
#
# COMPACT_ATOMS: atom_id res chain seq x y z
N MET A 1 -24.73 -69.54 21.95
CA MET A 1 -23.53 -68.72 21.73
C MET A 1 -23.98 -67.27 21.84
N PHE A 2 -23.55 -66.60 22.90
CA PHE A 2 -24.10 -65.36 23.46
C PHE A 2 -23.32 -64.14 22.98
N PHE A 3 -24.01 -63.05 22.63
CA PHE A 3 -23.51 -61.70 22.93
C PHE A 3 -24.68 -60.78 23.28
N ARG A 4 -24.62 -60.23 24.50
CA ARG A 4 -25.64 -59.40 25.17
C ARG A 4 -25.04 -57.99 25.33
N PHE A 5 -25.80 -56.95 24.97
CA PHE A 5 -25.40 -55.53 25.00
C PHE A 5 -24.97 -55.07 26.41
N ARG A 6 -23.93 -54.22 26.51
CA ARG A 6 -23.45 -53.60 27.77
C ARG A 6 -23.45 -52.07 27.67
N HIS A 7 -24.06 -51.44 28.68
CA HIS A 7 -24.27 -49.99 28.85
C HIS A 7 -22.97 -49.17 28.97
N LYS A 8 -23.05 -47.91 28.52
CA LYS A 8 -21.99 -46.88 28.57
C LYS A 8 -21.53 -46.61 30.01
N LYS A 9 -20.22 -46.65 30.24
CA LYS A 9 -19.56 -46.27 31.51
C LYS A 9 -19.66 -44.75 31.75
N LYS A 10 -19.92 -44.42 33.02
CA LYS A 10 -20.08 -43.09 33.63
C LYS A 10 -18.77 -42.29 33.57
N ALA A 11 -18.87 -40.98 33.32
CA ALA A 11 -17.75 -40.03 33.40
C ALA A 11 -17.23 -39.95 34.85
N GLU A 12 -15.91 -40.00 35.00
CA GLU A 12 -15.20 -39.92 36.27
C GLU A 12 -15.15 -38.46 36.75
N ALA A 13 -15.56 -38.24 38.00
CA ALA A 13 -15.60 -36.94 38.65
C ALA A 13 -14.21 -36.57 39.19
N LEU A 14 -13.89 -35.28 39.15
CA LEU A 14 -12.64 -34.68 39.60
C LEU A 14 -12.30 -35.08 41.06
N PRO A 15 -11.01 -35.32 41.39
CA PRO A 15 -10.60 -35.57 42.77
C PRO A 15 -10.95 -34.39 43.67
N VAL A 16 -11.65 -34.70 44.76
CA VAL A 16 -12.03 -33.76 45.82
C VAL A 16 -10.77 -33.29 46.54
N GLU A 17 -10.67 -31.97 46.67
CA GLU A 17 -9.63 -31.22 47.37
C GLU A 17 -9.54 -31.71 48.82
N GLN A 18 -8.36 -32.20 49.22
CA GLN A 18 -8.10 -32.56 50.62
C GLN A 18 -7.81 -31.28 51.39
N ASP A 19 -8.68 -30.93 52.34
CA ASP A 19 -8.46 -29.86 53.30
C ASP A 19 -7.18 -30.15 54.11
N ILE A 20 -6.13 -29.40 53.79
CA ILE A 20 -4.88 -29.39 54.54
C ILE A 20 -5.15 -28.68 55.88
N ASP A 21 -5.08 -29.46 56.95
CA ASP A 21 -5.20 -29.03 58.34
C ASP A 21 -4.17 -27.92 58.61
N GLN A 22 -4.63 -26.67 58.73
CA GLN A 22 -3.78 -25.50 58.98
C GLN A 22 -3.32 -25.51 60.43
N ALA A 23 -2.20 -26.19 60.69
CA ALA A 23 -1.51 -26.10 61.98
C ALA A 23 -1.08 -24.64 62.22
N SER A 24 -1.58 -24.05 63.31
CA SER A 24 -1.25 -22.70 63.76
C SER A 24 0.28 -22.53 63.91
N PRO A 25 0.88 -21.45 63.36
CA PRO A 25 2.33 -21.28 63.35
C PRO A 25 2.89 -21.11 64.77
N GLN A 26 3.86 -21.94 65.11
CA GLN A 26 4.63 -21.83 66.36
C GLN A 26 5.41 -20.50 66.35
N PRO A 27 5.44 -19.73 67.45
CA PRO A 27 6.19 -18.50 67.53
C PRO A 27 7.71 -18.81 67.43
N MET A 28 8.36 -18.28 66.38
CA MET A 28 9.81 -18.37 66.24
C MET A 28 10.50 -17.53 67.31
N ASN A 29 11.11 -18.17 68.29
CA ASN A 29 12.12 -17.54 69.13
C ASN A 29 13.40 -17.36 68.31
N ILE A 30 13.75 -16.11 68.00
CA ILE A 30 14.95 -15.75 67.27
C ILE A 30 16.17 -15.95 68.17
N HIS A 31 17.15 -16.71 67.70
CA HIS A 31 18.41 -16.97 68.40
C HIS A 31 19.22 -15.65 68.56
N PRO A 32 19.85 -15.38 69.71
CA PRO A 32 20.52 -14.09 69.97
C PRO A 32 21.69 -13.77 69.02
N ASP A 33 22.27 -14.77 68.34
CA ASP A 33 23.33 -14.57 67.33
C ASP A 33 22.81 -14.04 65.98
N THR A 34 21.49 -14.00 65.78
CA THR A 34 20.87 -13.40 64.58
C THR A 34 20.65 -11.89 64.70
N PHE A 35 20.92 -11.29 65.86
CA PHE A 35 21.03 -9.84 66.05
C PHE A 35 22.44 -9.33 65.65
N GLY A 36 22.93 -9.79 64.50
CA GLY A 36 24.02 -9.12 63.79
C GLY A 36 23.51 -7.77 63.31
N SER A 37 24.06 -6.70 63.88
CA SER A 37 23.80 -5.29 63.56
C SER A 37 23.17 -5.05 62.18
N ILE A 38 22.05 -4.33 62.15
CA ILE A 38 21.59 -3.57 60.97
C ILE A 38 22.64 -2.46 60.75
N THR A 39 23.81 -2.84 60.28
CA THR A 39 24.75 -1.92 59.65
C THR A 39 24.23 -1.72 58.24
N GLU A 40 23.97 -0.46 57.92
CA GLU A 40 23.48 0.04 56.64
C GLU A 40 23.94 -0.81 55.46
N ARG A 41 23.01 -1.13 54.55
CA ARG A 41 23.33 -1.72 53.26
C ARG A 41 24.35 -0.81 52.58
N LYS A 42 25.65 -1.15 52.65
CA LYS A 42 26.71 -0.39 51.99
C LYS A 42 26.40 -0.35 50.50
N VAL A 43 26.01 0.83 50.03
CA VAL A 43 25.90 1.13 48.60
C VAL A 43 27.27 0.83 48.01
N ALA A 44 27.35 -0.07 47.02
CA ALA A 44 28.62 -0.60 46.51
C ALA A 44 29.58 0.48 45.95
N ARG A 45 29.09 1.70 45.76
CA ARG A 45 29.88 2.92 45.55
C ARG A 45 29.20 4.09 46.26
N PRO A 46 29.71 4.56 47.41
CA PRO A 46 29.24 5.82 47.98
C PRO A 46 29.60 6.94 47.00
N VAL A 47 28.65 7.79 46.65
CA VAL A 47 28.90 8.98 45.85
C VAL A 47 29.55 10.01 46.76
N GLU A 48 30.87 9.97 46.86
CA GLU A 48 31.63 10.95 47.63
C GLU A 48 31.92 12.18 46.75
N PRO A 49 31.70 13.40 47.27
CA PRO A 49 32.12 14.61 46.59
C PRO A 49 33.63 14.58 46.33
N TYR A 50 34.05 14.91 45.11
CA TYR A 50 35.47 15.01 44.79
C TYR A 50 36.13 16.06 45.68
N ARG A 51 37.09 15.65 46.51
CA ARG A 51 37.93 16.56 47.28
C ARG A 51 39.23 16.80 46.52
N PRO A 52 39.52 18.04 46.09
CA PRO A 52 40.76 18.32 45.39
C PRO A 52 41.98 18.08 46.31
N PRO A 53 43.15 17.74 45.74
CA PRO A 53 44.37 17.53 46.50
C PRO A 53 44.76 18.73 47.39
N PRO A 54 45.51 18.50 48.49
CA PRO A 54 45.92 19.58 49.39
C PRO A 54 46.71 20.67 48.64
N GLY A 55 46.27 21.93 48.75
CA GLY A 55 46.96 23.10 48.18
C GLY A 55 46.36 23.69 46.91
N VAL A 56 45.30 23.10 46.34
CA VAL A 56 44.66 23.60 45.12
C VAL A 56 43.63 24.71 45.39
N VAL A 57 43.07 24.78 46.61
CA VAL A 57 42.06 25.77 47.01
C VAL A 57 42.28 26.18 48.47
N PRO A 58 42.17 27.46 48.84
CA PRO A 58 42.11 27.89 50.23
C PRO A 58 40.97 27.18 50.98
N THR A 59 41.23 26.71 52.20
CA THR A 59 40.31 25.85 52.98
C THR A 59 38.93 26.46 53.21
N GLU A 60 38.82 27.78 53.20
CA GLU A 60 37.58 28.52 53.44
C GLU A 60 36.67 28.61 52.20
N GLN A 61 37.16 28.26 51.00
CA GLN A 61 36.42 28.36 49.73
C GLN A 61 36.09 27.00 49.09
N LEU A 62 36.33 25.90 49.80
CA LEU A 62 36.08 24.54 49.29
C LEU A 62 34.61 24.25 48.95
N SER A 63 33.66 24.88 49.66
CA SER A 63 32.21 24.68 49.45
C SER A 63 31.62 25.52 48.32
N ALA A 64 32.32 26.56 47.87
CA ALA A 64 31.84 27.48 46.84
C ALA A 64 32.27 27.07 45.41
N LEU A 65 33.22 26.13 45.28
CA LEU A 65 33.81 25.74 44.00
C LEU A 65 32.95 24.75 43.20
N MET A 66 32.04 24.03 43.87
CA MET A 66 31.16 23.05 43.26
C MET A 66 29.81 23.74 42.97
N ALA A 67 29.71 24.35 41.79
CA ALA A 67 28.56 25.16 41.38
C ALA A 67 27.34 24.33 40.92
N MET A 68 27.21 23.06 41.33
CA MET A 68 26.04 22.21 41.00
C MET A 68 25.28 21.68 42.24
N ASP A 69 25.79 21.94 43.43
CA ASP A 69 25.32 21.43 44.73
C ASP A 69 24.75 22.55 45.61
N SER A 70 24.88 23.82 45.18
CA SER A 70 24.23 24.99 45.80
C SER A 70 22.83 25.28 45.28
N THR A 71 22.26 24.43 44.41
CA THR A 71 20.85 24.56 44.07
C THR A 71 20.00 24.10 45.28
N PRO A 72 19.03 24.90 45.76
CA PRO A 72 18.28 24.58 46.97
C PRO A 72 17.34 23.39 46.74
N TYR A 73 17.88 22.18 46.87
CA TYR A 73 17.14 20.92 46.80
C TYR A 73 16.14 20.77 47.96
N GLU A 74 16.28 21.56 49.02
CA GLU A 74 15.41 21.54 50.19
C GLU A 74 13.94 21.82 49.84
N TYR A 75 13.70 22.78 48.92
CA TYR A 75 12.33 23.13 48.51
C TYR A 75 11.69 22.05 47.63
N MET A 76 12.47 21.42 46.75
CA MET A 76 12.01 20.32 45.87
C MET A 76 11.82 19.00 46.63
N THR A 77 12.66 18.75 47.63
CA THR A 77 12.56 17.55 48.49
C THR A 77 11.43 17.72 49.51
N GLY A 78 11.21 18.93 50.01
CA GLY A 78 10.11 19.25 50.92
C GLY A 78 8.71 19.26 50.28
N THR A 79 8.62 19.48 48.97
CA THR A 79 7.34 19.49 48.23
C THR A 79 6.94 18.14 47.62
N GLY A 80 7.85 17.16 47.57
CA GLY A 80 7.57 15.79 47.08
C GLY A 80 6.74 14.91 48.03
N GLY A 81 6.37 15.41 49.22
CA GLY A 81 5.64 14.64 50.23
C GLY A 81 4.13 14.47 50.01
N ILE A 82 3.56 14.97 48.90
CA ILE A 82 2.08 15.02 48.71
C ILE A 82 1.55 13.88 47.82
N SER A 83 2.40 13.06 47.19
CA SER A 83 1.93 12.04 46.24
C SER A 83 2.79 10.78 46.14
N GLY A 84 3.35 10.31 47.25
CA GLY A 84 4.05 9.01 47.29
C GLY A 84 5.36 8.96 46.50
N ASP A 85 6.00 10.11 46.31
CA ASP A 85 7.10 10.30 45.38
C ASP A 85 8.48 10.10 46.01
N VAL A 86 9.30 9.28 45.34
CA VAL A 86 10.76 9.24 45.46
C VAL A 86 11.33 10.66 45.30
N GLY A 87 11.91 11.22 46.37
CA GLY A 87 12.60 12.50 46.33
C GLY A 87 13.62 12.56 45.17
N PHE A 88 13.83 13.75 44.59
CA PHE A 88 14.65 13.92 43.39
C PHE A 88 16.05 13.29 43.56
N PRO A 89 16.38 12.19 42.85
CA PRO A 89 17.58 11.39 43.14
C PRO A 89 18.92 12.01 42.72
N GLY A 90 18.90 13.22 42.17
CA GLY A 90 20.08 13.89 41.59
C GLY A 90 20.31 13.54 40.11
N TYR A 91 20.86 14.50 39.36
CA TYR A 91 21.19 14.33 37.95
C TYR A 91 22.13 13.16 37.63
N PRO A 92 23.15 12.82 38.46
CA PRO A 92 24.03 11.67 38.19
C PRO A 92 23.29 10.32 38.22
N TYR A 93 22.35 10.14 39.14
CA TYR A 93 21.58 8.91 39.25
C TYR A 93 20.56 8.78 38.11
N LEU A 94 19.87 9.88 37.76
CA LEU A 94 18.96 9.90 36.61
C LEU A 94 19.72 9.66 35.28
N ALA A 95 20.94 10.19 35.15
CA ALA A 95 21.80 9.91 34.00
C ALA A 95 22.16 8.42 33.92
N GLN A 96 22.46 7.77 35.05
CA GLN A 96 22.71 6.33 35.09
C GLN A 96 21.45 5.52 34.76
N LEU A 97 20.28 5.90 35.31
CA LEU A 97 19.00 5.27 34.99
C LEU A 97 18.64 5.40 33.51
N SER A 98 18.96 6.54 32.87
CA SER A 98 18.72 6.74 31.43
C SER A 98 19.53 5.79 30.53
N GLN A 99 20.64 5.24 31.04
CA GLN A 99 21.47 4.27 30.33
C GLN A 99 20.98 2.82 30.52
N LEU A 100 20.16 2.56 31.55
CA LEU A 100 19.61 1.23 31.79
C LEU A 100 18.64 0.82 30.66
N PRO A 101 18.71 -0.43 30.18
CA PRO A 101 17.85 -0.92 29.10
C PRO A 101 16.36 -0.73 29.36
N GLU A 102 15.93 -0.85 30.61
CA GLU A 102 14.53 -0.77 31.04
C GLU A 102 13.93 0.62 30.76
N TYR A 103 14.68 1.68 31.07
CA TYR A 103 14.25 3.07 30.83
C TYR A 103 14.52 3.51 29.39
N ARG A 104 15.62 3.02 28.79
CA ARG A 104 15.96 3.34 27.40
C ARG A 104 14.99 2.68 26.40
N LYS A 105 14.39 1.53 26.73
CA LYS A 105 13.44 0.83 25.85
C LYS A 105 12.23 1.69 25.51
N MET A 106 11.70 2.46 26.45
CA MET A 106 10.53 3.33 26.22
C MET A 106 10.86 4.43 25.21
N VAL A 107 11.93 5.18 25.46
CA VAL A 107 12.39 6.25 24.55
C VAL A 107 12.86 5.68 23.21
N GLY A 108 13.53 4.53 23.21
CA GLY A 108 13.99 3.84 22.01
C GLY A 108 12.86 3.29 21.15
N THR A 109 11.78 2.81 21.77
CA THR A 109 10.59 2.34 21.03
C THR A 109 9.85 3.54 20.43
N ILE A 110 9.66 4.62 21.19
CA ILE A 110 9.03 5.85 20.70
C ILE A 110 9.88 6.48 19.57
N ALA A 111 11.20 6.59 19.77
CA ALA A 111 12.11 7.11 18.74
C ALA A 111 12.17 6.20 17.51
N GLY A 112 12.15 4.88 17.71
CA GLY A 112 12.06 3.90 16.63
C GLY A 112 10.76 4.03 15.85
N GLU A 113 9.62 4.12 16.54
CA GLU A 113 8.29 4.36 15.93
C GLU A 113 8.25 5.69 15.17
N MET A 114 8.82 6.76 15.72
CA MET A 114 8.87 8.11 15.13
C MET A 114 9.85 8.25 13.96
N THR A 115 10.84 7.35 13.83
CA THR A 115 11.82 7.35 12.73
C THR A 115 11.55 6.28 11.67
N ARG A 116 10.63 5.34 11.94
CA ARG A 116 10.18 4.38 10.93
C ARG A 116 9.46 5.14 9.82
N LYS A 117 10.05 5.13 8.63
CA LYS A 117 9.43 5.63 7.40
C LYS A 117 8.36 4.64 6.92
N TRP A 118 7.20 4.65 7.56
CA TRP A 118 6.04 3.90 7.08
C TRP A 118 5.40 4.65 5.92
N ILE A 119 5.13 3.95 4.81
CA ILE A 119 4.02 4.33 3.94
C ILE A 119 2.77 3.79 4.64
N LYS A 120 1.98 4.66 5.29
CA LYS A 120 0.74 4.24 5.93
C LYS A 120 -0.36 4.10 4.86
N LEU A 121 -0.52 2.87 4.36
CA LEU A 121 -1.66 2.48 3.52
C LEU A 121 -2.90 2.41 4.40
N THR A 122 -3.59 3.52 4.55
CA THR A 122 -4.45 3.72 5.73
C THR A 122 -5.88 3.29 5.49
N SER A 123 -6.37 3.29 4.26
CA SER A 123 -7.75 2.87 4.02
C SER A 123 -8.03 2.52 2.57
N VAL A 124 -8.98 1.61 2.42
CA VAL A 124 -9.78 1.51 1.19
C VAL A 124 -10.74 2.70 1.17
N GLY A 125 -10.81 3.42 0.06
CA GLY A 125 -11.67 4.58 -0.14
C GLY A 125 -12.70 4.33 -1.23
N LEU A 126 -13.95 4.73 -0.96
CA LEU A 126 -15.03 4.77 -1.95
C LEU A 126 -15.08 6.16 -2.57
N ILE A 127 -15.14 6.25 -3.90
CA ILE A 127 -15.25 7.54 -4.60
C ILE A 127 -16.70 8.04 -4.58
N ILE A 128 -16.91 9.24 -4.05
CA ILE A 128 -18.22 9.93 -3.98
C ILE A 128 -18.37 10.93 -5.12
N LYS A 129 -17.26 11.53 -5.58
CA LYS A 129 -17.23 12.48 -6.70
C LYS A 129 -15.93 12.33 -7.46
N SER A 130 -15.99 12.43 -8.79
CA SER A 130 -14.80 12.37 -9.66
C SER A 130 -14.82 13.49 -10.69
N ASN A 131 -13.70 14.23 -10.77
CA ASN A 131 -13.40 15.17 -11.86
C ASN A 131 -12.34 14.58 -12.83
N GLY A 132 -12.10 13.26 -12.77
CA GLY A 132 -11.11 12.52 -13.57
C GLY A 132 -9.64 12.71 -13.15
N LYS A 133 -9.24 13.90 -12.69
CA LYS A 133 -7.89 14.18 -12.16
C LYS A 133 -7.82 14.12 -10.63
N THR A 134 -8.93 14.44 -9.98
CA THR A 134 -9.08 14.46 -8.53
C THR A 134 -10.41 13.80 -8.17
N VAL A 135 -10.43 13.14 -7.03
CA VAL A 135 -11.60 12.44 -6.49
C VAL A 135 -11.87 12.86 -5.05
N ASP A 136 -13.14 12.84 -4.67
CA ASP A 136 -13.54 12.92 -3.27
C ASP A 136 -13.79 11.50 -2.78
N VAL A 137 -13.11 11.09 -1.72
CA VAL A 137 -13.08 9.71 -1.24
C VAL A 137 -13.56 9.62 0.21
N LYS A 138 -14.35 8.58 0.52
CA LYS A 138 -14.74 8.24 1.89
C LYS A 138 -14.04 6.96 2.32
N PRO A 139 -13.23 7.00 3.40
CA PRO A 139 -12.63 5.79 3.97
C PRO A 139 -13.71 4.78 4.37
N MET A 140 -13.58 3.53 3.90
CA MET A 140 -14.59 2.48 4.07
C MET A 140 -14.55 1.82 5.45
N VAL A 141 -13.39 1.83 6.12
CA VAL A 141 -13.25 1.25 7.47
C VAL A 141 -13.50 2.32 8.51
N HIS A 142 -14.61 2.20 9.23
CA HIS A 142 -14.98 3.12 10.30
C HIS A 142 -14.10 2.94 11.54
N ASN A 143 -13.88 4.04 12.26
CA ASN A 143 -13.25 3.98 13.57
C ASN A 143 -14.27 3.47 14.62
N MET A 144 -13.77 2.99 15.74
CA MET A 144 -14.58 2.50 16.85
C MET A 144 -14.16 3.20 18.14
N THR A 145 -15.11 3.58 18.98
CA THR A 145 -14.81 4.04 20.35
C THR A 145 -14.30 2.87 21.19
N GLY A 146 -13.68 3.15 22.35
CA GLY A 146 -13.29 2.10 23.31
C GLY A 146 -14.45 1.23 23.83
N THR A 147 -15.70 1.61 23.55
CA THR A 147 -16.93 0.90 23.92
C THR A 147 -17.58 0.14 22.77
N GLY A 148 -16.95 0.08 21.59
CA GLY A 148 -17.50 -0.64 20.45
C GLY A 148 -18.42 0.18 19.53
N ARG A 149 -18.63 1.47 19.80
CA ARG A 149 -19.52 2.30 18.97
C ARG A 149 -18.81 2.81 17.72
N LYS A 150 -19.51 2.73 16.59
CA LYS A 150 -19.06 3.23 15.28
C LYS A 150 -18.85 4.74 15.31
N ILE A 151 -17.71 5.18 14.77
CA ILE A 151 -17.43 6.57 14.43
C ILE A 151 -17.36 6.66 12.89
N GLU A 152 -18.24 7.49 12.33
CA GLU A 152 -18.27 7.72 10.89
C GLU A 152 -17.02 8.49 10.42
N ASN A 153 -16.43 8.07 9.30
CA ASN A 153 -15.34 8.82 8.70
C ASN A 153 -15.90 9.90 7.79
N GLY A 154 -15.28 11.08 7.85
CA GLY A 154 -15.57 12.18 6.95
C GLY A 154 -15.11 11.92 5.52
N ILE A 155 -15.60 12.76 4.60
CA ILE A 155 -15.16 12.77 3.21
C ILE A 155 -13.82 13.50 3.13
N ILE A 156 -12.90 12.94 2.34
CA ILE A 156 -11.62 13.55 1.99
C ILE A 156 -11.78 14.16 0.61
N TYR A 157 -11.59 15.47 0.52
CA TYR A 157 -11.84 16.21 -0.71
C TYR A 157 -10.57 16.36 -1.55
N ASN A 158 -10.76 16.45 -2.87
CA ASN A 158 -9.73 16.83 -3.83
C ASN A 158 -8.48 15.93 -3.81
N VAL A 159 -8.64 14.64 -3.60
CA VAL A 159 -7.53 13.67 -3.60
C VAL A 159 -7.04 13.45 -5.04
N PRO A 160 -5.76 13.71 -5.35
CA PRO A 160 -5.20 13.43 -6.68
C PRO A 160 -5.18 11.93 -6.98
N VAL A 161 -5.50 11.59 -8.23
CA VAL A 161 -5.49 10.22 -8.74
C VAL A 161 -4.12 9.87 -9.31
N PHE A 162 -3.58 8.73 -8.91
CA PHE A 162 -2.39 8.15 -9.51
C PHE A 162 -2.65 7.75 -10.96
N ARG A 163 -1.70 8.09 -11.82
CA ARG A 163 -1.71 7.69 -13.22
C ARG A 163 -0.35 7.12 -13.56
N LEU A 164 -0.33 5.96 -14.23
CA LEU A 164 0.89 5.41 -14.78
C LEU A 164 1.30 6.26 -16.00
N GLN A 165 2.23 7.19 -15.80
CA GLN A 165 2.68 8.15 -16.80
C GLN A 165 4.20 8.27 -16.80
N ARG A 166 4.77 8.35 -18.02
CA ARG A 166 6.18 8.69 -18.27
C ARG A 166 6.23 9.76 -19.36
N GLY A 167 6.75 10.94 -19.03
CA GLY A 167 6.77 12.07 -19.97
C GLY A 167 5.36 12.39 -20.48
N ASN A 168 5.19 12.37 -21.80
CA ASN A 168 3.90 12.61 -22.47
C ASN A 168 3.07 11.33 -22.69
N SER A 169 3.58 10.15 -22.34
CA SER A 169 2.88 8.87 -22.50
C SER A 169 2.22 8.44 -21.19
N ALA A 170 0.98 7.98 -21.24
CA ALA A 170 0.27 7.51 -20.05
C ALA A 170 -0.72 6.37 -20.36
N VAL A 171 -0.90 5.50 -19.37
CA VAL A 171 -2.09 4.63 -19.28
C VAL A 171 -3.15 5.41 -18.50
N ILE A 172 -4.22 5.79 -19.17
CA ILE A 172 -5.27 6.64 -18.60
C ILE A 172 -6.45 5.78 -18.18
N MET A 173 -6.64 5.66 -16.88
CA MET A 173 -7.80 5.03 -16.26
C MET A 173 -8.39 6.05 -15.28
N ASN A 174 -9.33 6.87 -15.77
CA ASN A 174 -9.99 7.85 -14.92
C ASN A 174 -11.04 7.14 -14.06
N PRO A 175 -11.02 7.33 -12.73
CA PRO A 175 -11.96 6.65 -11.85
C PRO A 175 -13.36 7.23 -11.97
N VAL A 176 -14.36 6.37 -11.78
CA VAL A 176 -15.78 6.73 -11.76
C VAL A 176 -16.33 6.73 -10.34
N VAL A 177 -17.50 7.36 -10.15
CA VAL A 177 -18.18 7.35 -8.85
C VAL A 177 -18.58 5.91 -8.52
N GLY A 178 -18.32 5.50 -7.28
CA GLY A 178 -18.55 4.12 -6.83
C GLY A 178 -17.33 3.22 -6.93
N ASP A 179 -16.26 3.64 -7.61
CA ASP A 179 -15.01 2.88 -7.62
C ASP A 179 -14.40 2.81 -6.22
N ILE A 180 -13.90 1.62 -5.91
CA ILE A 180 -13.19 1.29 -4.68
C ILE A 180 -11.70 1.21 -4.99
N GLY A 181 -10.88 1.79 -4.12
CA GLY A 181 -9.43 1.74 -4.28
C GLY A 181 -8.66 2.09 -3.03
N LEU A 182 -7.34 2.02 -3.14
CA LEU A 182 -6.43 2.28 -2.03
C LEU A 182 -6.05 3.76 -1.99
N ILE A 183 -6.06 4.35 -0.79
CA ILE A 183 -5.46 5.67 -0.56
C ILE A 183 -4.11 5.53 0.16
N ALA A 184 -3.09 6.22 -0.37
CA ALA A 184 -1.80 6.38 0.26
C ALA A 184 -1.71 7.77 0.89
N ILE A 185 -1.32 7.84 2.16
CA ILE A 185 -1.18 9.12 2.88
C ILE A 185 0.28 9.53 2.86
N CYS A 186 0.57 10.75 2.42
CA CYS A 186 1.91 11.30 2.42
C CYS A 186 2.40 11.62 3.85
N ASP A 187 3.72 11.58 4.06
CA ASP A 187 4.35 11.95 5.33
C ASP A 187 4.18 13.46 5.64
N ARG A 188 4.15 14.30 4.59
CA ARG A 188 4.07 15.76 4.69
C ARG A 188 3.00 16.34 3.77
N ASP A 189 2.69 17.60 4.01
CA ASP A 189 1.76 18.39 3.20
C ASP A 189 2.21 18.47 1.73
N ILE A 190 1.34 18.03 0.81
CA ILE A 190 1.62 17.99 -0.63
C ILE A 190 0.97 19.14 -1.41
N SER A 191 0.25 20.05 -0.75
CA SER A 191 -0.48 21.15 -1.39
C SER A 191 0.42 22.02 -2.28
N SER A 192 1.59 22.43 -1.76
CA SER A 192 2.57 23.21 -2.49
C SER A 192 3.12 22.44 -3.70
N VAL A 193 3.51 21.17 -3.52
CA VAL A 193 4.05 20.31 -4.60
C VAL A 193 3.01 20.09 -5.69
N ARG A 194 1.73 19.95 -5.32
CA ARG A 194 0.63 19.77 -6.26
C ARG A 194 0.40 21.03 -7.11
N ALA A 195 0.56 22.21 -6.52
CA ALA A 195 0.40 23.48 -7.23
C ALA A 195 1.60 23.79 -8.14
N THR A 196 2.82 23.66 -7.62
CA THR A 196 4.05 24.08 -8.31
C THR A 196 4.63 23.02 -9.21
N LYS A 197 4.36 21.73 -8.94
CA LYS A 197 5.00 20.56 -9.56
C LYS A 197 6.53 20.60 -9.45
N ALA A 198 7.05 21.26 -8.42
CA ALA A 198 8.47 21.45 -8.19
C ALA A 198 8.81 21.15 -6.72
N PRO A 199 10.09 20.82 -6.40
CA PRO A 199 10.54 20.69 -5.03
C PRO A 199 10.24 21.97 -4.25
N THR A 200 9.52 21.83 -3.12
CA THR A 200 9.08 22.95 -2.31
C THR A 200 8.96 22.53 -0.85
N LEU A 201 9.00 23.51 0.04
CA LEU A 201 8.75 23.27 1.47
C LEU A 201 7.28 22.90 1.68
N PRO A 202 6.97 22.02 2.64
CA PRO A 202 5.59 21.71 3.01
C PRO A 202 4.82 23.00 3.38
N GLY A 203 3.62 23.16 2.83
CA GLY A 203 2.75 24.31 3.13
C GLY A 203 2.28 24.36 4.59
N SER A 204 2.37 23.23 5.29
CA SER A 204 2.06 23.09 6.70
C SER A 204 2.98 22.07 7.37
N LYS A 205 3.01 22.11 8.70
CA LYS A 205 3.72 21.12 9.54
C LYS A 205 2.93 19.82 9.74
N ARG A 206 1.75 19.69 9.12
CA ARG A 206 0.91 18.48 9.19
C ARG A 206 1.70 17.24 8.72
N THR A 207 1.54 16.15 9.45
CA THR A 207 2.10 14.84 9.12
C THR A 207 1.00 13.79 9.12
N HIS A 208 1.08 12.82 8.21
CA HIS A 208 0.14 11.70 8.11
C HIS A 208 -1.35 12.10 8.11
N ASN A 209 -1.68 13.17 7.39
CA ASN A 209 -3.03 13.72 7.37
C ASN A 209 -3.79 13.26 6.11
N TYR A 210 -5.07 12.89 6.27
CA TYR A 210 -5.93 12.44 5.17
C TYR A 210 -6.04 13.44 4.01
N SER A 211 -5.93 14.75 4.25
CA SER A 211 -5.96 15.76 3.18
C SER A 211 -4.79 15.66 2.20
N ASP A 212 -3.70 14.99 2.59
CA ASP A 212 -2.49 14.80 1.78
C ASP A 212 -2.44 13.37 1.18
N ALA A 213 -3.61 12.79 0.94
CA ALA A 213 -3.75 11.48 0.32
C ALA A 213 -3.52 11.51 -1.19
N ILE A 214 -3.14 10.36 -1.75
CA ILE A 214 -3.11 10.05 -3.17
C ILE A 214 -3.93 8.78 -3.38
N TYR A 215 -4.85 8.81 -4.35
CA TYR A 215 -5.67 7.64 -4.71
C TYR A 215 -4.91 6.77 -5.71
N LEU A 216 -4.57 5.54 -5.34
CA LEU A 216 -3.74 4.62 -6.14
C LEU A 216 -4.54 3.79 -7.15
N GLY A 217 -5.87 3.72 -7.02
CA GLY A 217 -6.72 3.00 -7.97
C GLY A 217 -7.18 1.63 -7.51
N GLY A 218 -7.78 0.91 -8.47
CA GLY A 218 -8.79 -0.13 -8.27
C GLY A 218 -8.38 -1.30 -7.40
N VAL A 219 -9.08 -1.46 -6.28
CA VAL A 219 -8.96 -2.59 -5.36
C VAL A 219 -10.39 -2.97 -4.95
N LEU A 220 -10.77 -4.24 -5.05
CA LEU A 220 -12.11 -4.76 -4.70
C LEU A 220 -13.27 -4.25 -5.57
N ASN A 221 -13.01 -3.91 -6.83
CA ASN A 221 -14.07 -3.59 -7.80
C ASN A 221 -14.69 -4.87 -8.39
N ALA A 222 -15.84 -4.71 -9.07
CA ALA A 222 -16.48 -5.79 -9.81
C ALA A 222 -15.60 -6.29 -10.98
N GLU A 223 -15.93 -7.47 -11.51
CA GLU A 223 -15.23 -8.05 -12.65
C GLU A 223 -15.26 -7.12 -13.88
N PRO A 224 -14.11 -6.89 -14.54
CA PRO A 224 -14.04 -5.95 -15.65
C PRO A 224 -14.65 -6.51 -16.93
N GLN A 225 -15.51 -5.73 -17.58
CA GLN A 225 -16.05 -6.05 -18.92
C GLN A 225 -15.19 -5.51 -20.08
N GLN A 226 -14.21 -4.65 -19.77
CA GLN A 226 -13.27 -4.07 -20.71
C GLN A 226 -11.87 -4.18 -20.12
N TYR A 227 -10.94 -4.83 -20.83
CA TYR A 227 -9.61 -5.10 -20.29
C TYR A 227 -8.57 -5.40 -21.36
N VAL A 228 -7.30 -5.27 -20.96
CA VAL A 228 -6.15 -5.88 -21.61
C VAL A 228 -5.57 -6.88 -20.62
N GLU A 229 -5.60 -8.15 -20.97
CA GLU A 229 -5.17 -9.25 -20.10
C GLU A 229 -3.94 -9.93 -20.69
N PHE A 230 -2.94 -10.16 -19.84
CA PHE A 230 -1.75 -10.95 -20.15
C PHE A 230 -1.92 -12.31 -19.47
N VAL A 231 -1.93 -13.38 -20.26
CA VAL A 231 -2.02 -14.78 -19.80
C VAL A 231 -0.80 -15.53 -20.37
N ASP A 232 -0.57 -16.77 -19.94
CA ASP A 232 0.50 -17.61 -20.47
C ASP A 232 0.41 -17.70 -22.00
N ASN A 233 1.40 -17.12 -22.67
CA ASN A 233 1.57 -17.11 -24.13
C ASN A 233 0.48 -16.37 -24.94
N GLN A 234 -0.38 -15.54 -24.34
CA GLN A 234 -1.37 -14.75 -25.09
C GLN A 234 -1.69 -13.38 -24.46
N VAL A 235 -2.18 -12.46 -25.30
CA VAL A 235 -2.70 -11.15 -24.89
C VAL A 235 -4.13 -11.00 -25.40
N ASN A 236 -5.08 -10.79 -24.49
CA ASN A 236 -6.48 -10.55 -24.82
C ASN A 236 -6.78 -9.05 -24.72
N ILE A 237 -7.40 -8.49 -25.75
CA ILE A 237 -7.87 -7.09 -25.78
C ILE A 237 -9.38 -7.11 -25.99
N VAL A 238 -10.15 -6.83 -24.93
CA VAL A 238 -11.61 -6.95 -24.92
C VAL A 238 -12.25 -5.60 -24.65
N SER A 239 -13.24 -5.23 -25.46
CA SER A 239 -14.04 -4.02 -25.30
C SER A 239 -15.50 -4.30 -25.67
N PRO A 240 -16.48 -3.84 -24.87
CA PRO A 240 -17.90 -4.08 -25.14
C PRO A 240 -18.44 -3.29 -26.33
N ASN A 241 -17.74 -2.21 -26.75
CA ASN A 241 -18.24 -1.31 -27.79
C ASN A 241 -17.29 -1.20 -28.97
N LYS A 242 -16.16 -0.51 -28.79
CA LYS A 242 -15.24 -0.18 -29.88
C LYS A 242 -13.80 -0.19 -29.40
N ILE A 243 -12.90 -0.59 -30.29
CA ILE A 243 -11.46 -0.40 -30.18
C ILE A 243 -11.04 0.52 -31.31
N ASN A 244 -10.39 1.64 -30.99
CA ASN A 244 -9.84 2.57 -31.98
C ASN A 244 -8.30 2.49 -31.94
N VAL A 245 -7.69 2.22 -33.08
CA VAL A 245 -6.23 2.27 -33.27
C VAL A 245 -5.94 3.37 -34.29
N VAL A 246 -5.29 4.45 -33.85
CA VAL A 246 -5.01 5.62 -34.69
C VAL A 246 -3.52 5.94 -34.61
N ALA A 247 -2.85 5.82 -35.76
CA ALA A 247 -1.44 6.14 -35.94
C ALA A 247 -1.21 6.52 -37.42
N PRO A 248 -0.15 7.30 -37.73
CA PRO A 248 0.22 7.57 -39.13
C PRO A 248 0.47 6.30 -39.95
N THR A 249 1.05 5.28 -39.32
CA THR A 249 1.31 3.95 -39.91
C THR A 249 0.98 2.88 -38.87
N THR A 250 0.30 1.81 -39.28
CA THR A 250 0.00 0.63 -38.45
C THR A 250 0.38 -0.63 -39.20
N GLU A 251 1.07 -1.57 -38.53
CA GLU A 251 1.54 -2.84 -39.11
C GLU A 251 1.10 -4.01 -38.21
N MET A 252 0.76 -5.14 -38.83
CA MET A 252 0.46 -6.40 -38.12
C MET A 252 1.21 -7.54 -38.82
N THR A 253 2.09 -8.21 -38.06
CA THR A 253 2.98 -9.25 -38.59
C THR A 253 2.80 -10.53 -37.78
N SER A 254 2.59 -11.64 -38.46
CA SER A 254 2.42 -12.98 -37.88
C SER A 254 3.04 -14.04 -38.79
N SER A 255 3.67 -15.07 -38.22
CA SER A 255 4.27 -16.17 -38.99
C SER A 255 3.26 -17.17 -39.57
N ASN A 256 2.07 -17.26 -38.98
CA ASN A 256 1.09 -18.28 -39.31
C ASN A 256 -0.11 -17.69 -40.07
N SER A 257 -0.91 -16.83 -39.42
CA SER A 257 -2.12 -16.27 -40.02
C SER A 257 -2.65 -15.05 -39.28
N ILE A 258 -3.36 -14.18 -40.00
CA ILE A 258 -4.25 -13.14 -39.46
C ILE A 258 -5.68 -13.49 -39.86
N THR A 259 -6.61 -13.51 -38.89
CA THR A 259 -8.03 -13.81 -39.14
C THR A 259 -8.89 -12.64 -38.68
N MET A 260 -9.85 -12.22 -39.51
CA MET A 260 -10.81 -11.17 -39.20
C MET A 260 -12.23 -11.75 -39.30
N ASN A 261 -12.89 -11.92 -38.16
CA ASN A 261 -14.25 -12.47 -38.09
C ASN A 261 -15.23 -11.34 -37.77
N SER A 262 -15.98 -10.88 -38.78
CA SER A 262 -16.99 -9.84 -38.63
C SER A 262 -18.08 -10.00 -39.69
N PRO A 263 -19.35 -9.65 -39.40
CA PRO A 263 -20.40 -9.59 -40.42
C PRO A 263 -20.05 -8.65 -41.60
N SER A 264 -19.20 -7.66 -41.37
CA SER A 264 -18.73 -6.74 -42.41
C SER A 264 -17.27 -6.34 -42.18
N ILE A 265 -16.48 -6.34 -43.25
CA ILE A 265 -15.09 -5.87 -43.28
C ILE A 265 -15.00 -4.80 -44.37
N ILE A 266 -14.61 -3.59 -43.98
CA ILE A 266 -14.52 -2.43 -44.88
C ILE A 266 -13.07 -1.97 -44.95
N LEU A 267 -12.49 -2.01 -46.15
CA LEU A 267 -11.14 -1.53 -46.44
C LEU A 267 -11.25 -0.31 -47.36
N ASN A 268 -10.90 0.87 -46.83
CA ASN A 268 -10.87 2.10 -47.62
C ASN A 268 -9.45 2.34 -48.14
N GLY A 269 -9.33 2.66 -49.43
CA GLY A 269 -8.04 2.85 -50.09
C GLY A 269 -7.64 1.66 -50.97
N ALA A 270 -6.42 1.71 -51.50
CA ALA A 270 -5.90 0.64 -52.35
C ALA A 270 -5.57 -0.61 -51.52
N VAL A 271 -5.99 -1.78 -52.02
CA VAL A 271 -5.67 -3.08 -51.43
C VAL A 271 -4.65 -3.77 -52.33
N ILE A 272 -3.49 -4.14 -51.74
CA ILE A 272 -2.45 -4.91 -52.41
C ILE A 272 -2.42 -6.30 -51.76
N GLN A 273 -2.86 -7.32 -52.49
CA GLN A 273 -2.86 -8.71 -52.03
C GLN A 273 -1.74 -9.48 -52.72
N GLY A 274 -0.98 -10.25 -51.94
CA GLY A 274 0.05 -11.16 -52.46
C GLY A 274 1.34 -10.51 -52.97
N GLY A 275 1.52 -9.19 -52.85
CA GLY A 275 2.71 -8.48 -53.35
C GLY A 275 3.98 -8.59 -52.49
N GLY A 276 3.92 -9.26 -51.34
CA GLY A 276 5.05 -9.44 -50.40
C GLY A 276 5.55 -10.89 -50.31
N GLY A 277 6.44 -11.17 -49.35
CA GLY A 277 7.04 -12.50 -49.17
C GLY A 277 6.05 -13.62 -48.82
N ASN A 278 4.87 -13.28 -48.28
CA ASN A 278 3.77 -14.21 -47.98
C ASN A 278 2.72 -14.25 -49.11
N GLY A 279 3.18 -14.21 -50.38
CA GLY A 279 2.31 -14.21 -51.57
C GLY A 279 1.39 -15.43 -51.67
N GLY A 280 0.26 -15.30 -52.36
CA GLY A 280 -0.71 -16.39 -52.53
C GLY A 280 -1.97 -15.97 -53.29
N ASN A 281 -2.88 -16.92 -53.50
CA ASN A 281 -4.14 -16.67 -54.21
C ASN A 281 -5.15 -15.91 -53.33
N ALA A 282 -5.92 -14.99 -53.92
CA ALA A 282 -7.15 -14.49 -53.34
C ALA A 282 -8.33 -15.39 -53.74
N ILE A 283 -9.10 -15.89 -52.77
CA ILE A 283 -10.26 -16.75 -53.01
C ILE A 283 -11.50 -16.02 -52.49
N PHE A 284 -12.50 -15.84 -53.35
CA PHE A 284 -13.78 -15.24 -53.01
C PHE A 284 -14.87 -16.32 -53.10
N GLY A 285 -15.54 -16.60 -51.98
CA GLY A 285 -16.60 -17.62 -51.92
C GLY A 285 -17.96 -17.15 -52.48
N SER A 286 -18.04 -15.94 -53.02
CA SER A 286 -19.28 -15.32 -53.50
C SER A 286 -18.97 -14.32 -54.63
N THR A 287 -20.01 -13.66 -55.14
CA THR A 287 -19.89 -12.69 -56.24
C THR A 287 -18.92 -11.56 -55.92
N VAL A 288 -18.03 -11.28 -56.88
CA VAL A 288 -17.16 -10.09 -56.88
C VAL A 288 -17.80 -9.04 -57.79
N THR A 289 -18.16 -7.89 -57.24
CA THR A 289 -18.66 -6.75 -58.01
C THR A 289 -17.60 -5.67 -58.09
N ALA A 290 -17.10 -5.39 -59.29
CA ALA A 290 -16.17 -4.30 -59.55
C ALA A 290 -16.87 -3.17 -60.28
N LYS A 291 -16.75 -1.93 -59.77
CA LYS A 291 -17.23 -0.73 -60.47
C LYS A 291 -16.28 -0.29 -61.59
N GLY A 292 -15.01 -0.63 -61.46
CA GLY A 292 -13.97 -0.33 -62.44
C GLY A 292 -13.59 -1.56 -63.28
N GLU A 293 -12.56 -1.38 -64.10
CA GLU A 293 -12.03 -2.44 -64.96
C GLU A 293 -11.30 -3.52 -64.17
N ILE A 294 -11.46 -4.78 -64.57
CA ILE A 294 -10.62 -5.90 -64.09
C ILE A 294 -9.64 -6.25 -65.20
N THR A 295 -8.34 -6.15 -64.92
CA THR A 295 -7.29 -6.48 -65.89
C THR A 295 -6.44 -7.61 -65.38
N ARG A 296 -6.15 -8.59 -66.24
CA ARG A 296 -5.17 -9.65 -65.96
C ARG A 296 -4.08 -9.59 -67.02
N ASN A 297 -2.82 -9.43 -66.59
CA ASN A 297 -1.66 -9.40 -67.49
C ASN A 297 -1.84 -8.42 -68.68
N GLY A 298 -2.39 -7.23 -68.41
CA GLY A 298 -2.66 -6.21 -69.43
C GLY A 298 -3.94 -6.42 -70.26
N VAL A 299 -4.60 -7.58 -70.17
CA VAL A 299 -5.87 -7.84 -70.85
C VAL A 299 -7.04 -7.38 -69.99
N LYS A 300 -7.80 -6.40 -70.49
CA LYS A 300 -9.02 -5.88 -69.87
C LYS A 300 -10.15 -6.89 -70.03
N LEU A 301 -10.85 -7.19 -68.95
CA LEU A 301 -12.00 -8.08 -68.96
C LEU A 301 -13.15 -7.51 -69.80
N SER A 302 -13.39 -6.19 -69.76
CA SER A 302 -14.51 -5.57 -70.49
C SER A 302 -14.33 -5.53 -72.01
N SER A 303 -13.10 -5.63 -72.50
CA SER A 303 -12.77 -5.44 -73.92
C SER A 303 -11.89 -6.54 -74.49
N HIS A 304 -11.80 -7.70 -73.82
CA HIS A 304 -11.01 -8.81 -74.33
C HIS A 304 -11.62 -9.33 -75.64
N VAL A 305 -10.75 -9.74 -76.56
CA VAL A 305 -11.14 -10.30 -77.86
C VAL A 305 -10.56 -11.71 -78.00
N HIS A 306 -11.25 -12.56 -78.75
CA HIS A 306 -10.82 -13.91 -79.07
C HIS A 306 -10.38 -13.96 -80.54
N GLY A 307 -9.21 -14.53 -80.83
CA GLY A 307 -8.72 -14.76 -82.18
C GLY A 307 -9.10 -16.15 -82.73
N GLY A 308 -8.86 -16.38 -84.02
CA GLY A 308 -9.02 -17.71 -84.64
C GLY A 308 -10.44 -18.05 -85.12
N VAL A 309 -11.28 -17.04 -85.36
CA VAL A 309 -12.65 -17.20 -85.87
C VAL A 309 -12.83 -16.48 -87.21
N GLU A 310 -13.65 -17.04 -88.10
CA GLU A 310 -14.07 -16.38 -89.34
C GLU A 310 -15.24 -15.44 -89.06
N SER A 311 -15.06 -14.15 -89.37
CA SER A 311 -16.01 -13.09 -89.04
C SER A 311 -17.28 -13.21 -89.88
N GLY A 312 -18.39 -13.62 -89.25
CA GLY A 312 -19.74 -13.54 -89.84
C GLY A 312 -20.37 -12.15 -89.71
N GLY A 313 -21.51 -11.92 -90.37
CA GLY A 313 -22.24 -10.64 -90.35
C GLY A 313 -23.19 -10.43 -89.17
N SER A 314 -23.33 -11.41 -88.26
CA SER A 314 -24.22 -11.34 -87.10
C SER A 314 -23.45 -11.02 -85.82
N LYS A 315 -24.08 -10.30 -84.89
CA LYS A 315 -23.55 -10.11 -83.52
C LYS A 315 -23.93 -11.31 -82.66
N THR A 316 -23.05 -11.70 -81.74
CA THR A 316 -23.43 -12.65 -80.69
C THR A 316 -24.48 -12.01 -79.78
N ASN A 317 -25.31 -12.84 -79.15
CA ASN A 317 -26.14 -12.39 -78.03
C ASN A 317 -25.26 -11.97 -76.85
N SER A 318 -25.86 -11.34 -75.84
CA SER A 318 -25.17 -11.08 -74.57
C SER A 318 -24.56 -12.38 -74.03
N PRO A 319 -23.33 -12.33 -73.46
CA PRO A 319 -22.78 -13.48 -72.77
C PRO A 319 -23.78 -13.98 -71.72
N GLU A 320 -24.11 -15.27 -71.76
CA GLU A 320 -24.93 -15.93 -70.73
C GLU A 320 -24.13 -16.09 -69.42
#